data_AF-A0A852MI67-F1
#
_entry.id   AF-A0A852MI67-F1
#
_cell.length_a   1.000
_cell.length_b   1.000
_cell.length_c   1.000
_cell.angle_alpha   90.00
_cell.angle_beta   90.00
_cell.angle_gamma   90.00
#
_symmetry.space_group_name_H-M   'P 1'
#
loop_
_entity.id
_entity.type
_entity.pdbx_description
1 polymer ?
#
loop_
_entity_poly.entity_id
_entity_poly.type
_entity_poly.pdbx_seq_one_letter_code
_entity_poly.pdbx_strand_id
1 'polypeptide(L)' 'GEVRCSIAENLPFRLEKTFEEYYRVVTSRDLDREEVSEYNVTVRAEDGGSPPRRSSAVLALRVLDVNDN' A
#
# COMPACT_ATOMS: atom_id res chain seq x y z
N GLY A 1 16.78 2.93 -12.91
CA GLY A 1 16.33 4.27 -12.51
C GLY A 1 15.76 4.17 -11.11
N GLU A 2 15.91 5.19 -10.27
CA GLU A 2 15.30 5.18 -8.94
C GLU A 2 13.80 5.45 -9.08
N VAL A 3 12.97 4.48 -8.66
CA VAL A 3 11.50 4.62 -8.57
C VAL A 3 11.13 4.70 -7.09
N ARG A 4 10.41 5.76 -6.74
CA ARG A 4 9.93 6.00 -5.37
C ARG A 4 8.46 5.65 -5.29
N CYS A 5 8.12 4.69 -4.44
CA CYS A 5 6.74 4.33 -4.16
C CYS A 5 6.30 4.89 -2.79
N SER A 6 5.10 5.44 -2.74
CA SER A 6 4.46 5.96 -1.52
C SER A 6 3.00 5.52 -1.43
N ILE A 7 2.44 5.49 -0.22
CA ILE A 7 1.01 5.25 0.04
C ILE A 7 0.42 6.46 0.76
N ALA A 8 -0.92 6.55 0.77
CA ALA A 8 -1.62 7.58 1.53
C ALA A 8 -1.23 7.57 3.01
N GLU A 9 -0.90 8.75 3.55
CA GLU A 9 -0.70 8.93 4.98
C GLU A 9 -2.04 8.71 5.71
N ASN A 10 -1.98 8.19 6.94
CA ASN A 10 -3.14 7.86 7.78
C ASN A 10 -3.82 6.50 7.50
N LEU A 11 -3.06 5.54 6.96
CA LEU A 11 -3.49 4.15 6.87
C LEU A 11 -2.66 3.26 7.79
N PRO A 12 -3.23 2.16 8.32
CA PRO A 12 -2.51 1.16 9.12
C PRO A 12 -1.60 0.26 8.26
N PHE A 13 -1.05 0.79 7.17
CA PHE A 13 -0.20 0.07 6.22
C PHE A 13 1.09 0.85 6.01
N ARG A 14 2.17 0.14 5.68
CA ARG A 14 3.44 0.71 5.25
C ARG A 14 3.98 -0.07 4.04
N LEU A 15 4.73 0.62 3.20
CA LEU A 15 5.47 0.00 2.09
C LEU A 15 6.87 -0.40 2.58
N GLU A 16 7.21 -1.67 2.42
CA GLU A 16 8.56 -2.18 2.61
C GLU A 16 9.16 -2.52 1.25
N LYS A 17 10.31 -1.91 0.93
CA LYS A 17 11.08 -2.28 -0.26
C LYS A 17 11.77 -3.61 0.01
N THR A 18 11.52 -4.63 -0.81
CA THR A 18 12.09 -5.98 -0.60
C THR A 18 13.30 -6.22 -1.50
N PHE A 19 13.08 -6.39 -2.80
CA PHE A 19 14.12 -6.57 -3.81
C PHE A 19 14.00 -5.50 -4.90
N GLU A 20 14.98 -5.39 -5.79
CA GLU A 20 15.26 -4.23 -6.67
C GLU A 20 14.03 -3.55 -7.30
N GLU A 21 12.97 -4.30 -7.64
CA GLU A 21 11.74 -3.76 -8.25
C GLU A 21 10.43 -4.09 -7.49
N TYR A 22 10.50 -4.73 -6.33
CA TYR A 22 9.32 -5.16 -5.58
C TYR A 22 9.12 -4.36 -4.29
N TYR A 23 7.85 -4.03 -4.04
CA TYR A 23 7.39 -3.45 -2.80
C TYR A 23 6.37 -4.39 -2.16
N ARG A 24 6.46 -4.52 -0.84
CA ARG A 24 5.50 -5.26 -0.03
C ARG A 24 4.68 -4.29 0.79
N VAL A 25 3.36 -4.43 0.77
CA VAL A 25 2.48 -3.74 1.70
C VAL A 25 2.39 -4.59 2.96
N VAL A 26 2.78 -4.02 4.09
CA VAL A 26 2.68 -4.68 5.40
C VAL A 26 1.82 -3.84 6.34
N THR A 27 1.12 -4.49 7.24
CA THR A 27 0.35 -3.82 8.29
C THR A 27 1.30 -3.17 9.29
N SER A 28 1.02 -1.91 9.65
CA SER A 28 1.80 -1.18 10.64
C SER A 28 1.27 -1.36 12.07
N ARG A 29 0.00 -1.76 12.20
CA ARG A 29 -0.70 -2.07 13.45
C ARG A 29 -1.72 -3.17 13.20
N ASP A 30 -2.27 -3.73 14.27
CA ASP A 30 -3.40 -4.66 14.21
C ASP A 30 -4.59 -4.02 13.49
N LEU A 31 -5.24 -4.81 12.64
CA LEU A 31 -6.44 -4.41 11.92
C LEU A 31 -7.65 -4.96 12.65
N ASP A 32 -8.52 -4.06 13.09
CA ASP A 32 -9.76 -4.43 13.73
C ASP A 32 -10.90 -4.35 12.70
N ARG A 33 -11.54 -5.50 12.43
CA ARG A 33 -12.63 -5.60 11.46
C ARG A 33 -13.87 -4.82 11.90
N GLU A 34 -14.11 -4.69 13.20
CA GLU A 34 -15.26 -3.96 13.74
C GLU A 34 -15.10 -2.45 13.56
N GLU A 35 -13.86 -1.94 13.62
CA GLU A 35 -13.54 -0.55 13.30
C GLU A 35 -13.60 -0.29 11.78
N VAL A 36 -12.87 -1.08 10.99
CA VAL A 36 -12.80 -0.94 9.53
C VAL A 36 -12.64 -2.31 8.85
N SER A 37 -13.64 -2.70 8.07
CA SER A 37 -13.65 -3.97 7.34
C SER A 37 -12.98 -3.91 5.96
N GLU A 38 -12.83 -2.72 5.38
CA GLU A 38 -12.30 -2.51 4.04
C GLU A 38 -11.40 -1.27 3.97
N TYR A 39 -10.25 -1.40 3.31
CA TYR A 39 -9.28 -0.33 3.12
C TYR A 39 -8.95 -0.15 1.64
N ASN A 40 -8.99 1.10 1.16
CA ASN A 40 -8.56 1.46 -0.18
C ASN A 40 -7.16 2.10 -0.13
N VAL A 41 -6.14 1.28 -0.27
CA VAL A 41 -4.74 1.72 -0.22
C VAL A 41 -4.33 2.23 -1.61
N THR A 42 -4.13 3.53 -1.75
CA THR A 42 -3.62 4.10 -3.01
C THR A 42 -2.10 4.15 -2.98
N VAL A 43 -1.46 3.36 -3.84
CA VAL A 43 -0.01 3.36 -4.06
C VAL A 43 0.32 4.33 -5.19
N ARG A 44 1.29 5.21 -4.99
CA ARG A 44 1.82 6.13 -5.99
C ARG A 44 3.28 5.80 -6.27
N ALA A 45 3.63 5.63 -7.53
CA ALA A 45 5.00 5.44 -8.00
C ALA A 45 5.43 6.66 -8.81
N GLU A 46 6.63 7.16 -8.52
CA GLU A 46 7.24 8.31 -9.20
C GLU A 46 8.65 7.93 -9.67
N ASP A 47 8.96 8.20 -10.93
CA ASP A 47 10.31 8.05 -11.46
C ASP A 47 11.17 9.30 -11.22
N GLY A 48 12.49 9.13 -11.15
CA GLY A 48 13.45 10.23 -11.08
C GLY A 48 13.69 10.96 -12.42
N GLY A 49 12.77 10.88 -13.36
CA GLY A 49 12.88 11.52 -14.67
C GLY A 49 12.69 13.04 -14.63
N SER A 50 12.99 13.71 -15.75
CA SER A 50 12.71 15.14 -15.94
C SER A 50 12.10 15.35 -17.34
N PRO A 51 10.77 15.54 -17.46
CA PRO A 51 9.78 15.62 -16.36
C PRO A 51 9.53 14.26 -15.69
N PRO A 52 9.19 14.23 -14.38
CA PRO A 52 8.93 12.99 -13.67
C PRO A 52 7.61 12.36 -14.14
N ARG A 53 7.59 11.04 -14.33
CA ARG A 53 6.34 10.30 -14.57
C ARG A 53 5.82 9.72 -13.26
N ARG A 54 4.51 9.82 -13.10
CA ARG A 54 3.79 9.36 -11.92
C ARG A 54 2.72 8.36 -12.36
N SER A 55 2.64 7.25 -11.63
CA SER A 55 1.59 6.24 -11.77
C SER A 55 0.96 5.98 -10.42
N SER A 56 -0.32 5.62 -10.41
CA SER A 56 -1.02 5.27 -9.17
C SER A 56 -1.90 4.05 -9.35
N ALA A 57 -1.93 3.19 -8.34
CA ALA A 57 -2.77 2.01 -8.28
C ALA A 57 -3.56 1.98 -6.96
N VAL A 58 -4.77 1.44 -6.99
CA VAL A 58 -5.61 1.27 -5.80
C VAL A 58 -5.64 -0.21 -5.44
N LEU A 59 -5.22 -0.53 -4.21
CA LEU A 59 -5.39 -1.85 -3.60
C LEU A 59 -6.62 -1.80 -2.69
N ALA A 60 -7.67 -2.52 -3.09
CA ALA A 60 -8.81 -2.80 -2.23
C ALA A 60 -8.47 -3.99 -1.32
N LEU A 61 -8.30 -3.73 -0.03
CA LEU A 61 -8.01 -4.73 0.99
C LEU A 61 -9.25 -4.97 1.83
N ARG A 62 -9.65 -6.23 1.98
CA ARG A 62 -10.77 -6.63 2.85
C ARG A 62 -10.23 -7.41 4.04
N VAL A 63 -10.62 -7.01 5.24
CA VAL A 63 -10.29 -7.73 6.47
C VAL A 63 -11.25 -8.91 6.61
N LEU A 64 -10.72 -10.12 6.48
CA LEU A 64 -11.49 -11.35 6.66
C LEU A 64 -11.51 -11.73 8.14
N ASP A 65 -12.66 -12.19 8.62
CA ASP A 65 -12.78 -12.74 9.97
C ASP A 65 -12.31 -14.19 9.95
N VAL A 66 -11.84 -14.70 11.09
CA VAL A 66 -11.41 -16.10 11.23
C VAL A 66 -12.52 -17.11 10.90
N ASN A 67 -13.79 -16.68 10.93
CA ASN A 67 -14.96 -17.52 10.67
C ASN A 67 -15.45 -17.53 9.20
N ASP A 68 -14.75 -16.90 8.26
CA ASP A 68 -15.10 -16.92 6.82
C ASP A 68 -14.55 -18.17 6.07
N ASN A 69 -14.15 -19.23 6.79
CA ASN A 69 -13.64 -20.52 6.25
C ASN A 69 -14.62 -21.68 6.45
#